data_AF-A0A1V5X4U7-F1
#
_entry.id   AF-A0A1V5X4U7-F1
#
_cell.length_a   1.000
_cell.length_b   1.000
_cell.length_c   1.000
_cell.angle_alpha   90.00
_cell.angle_beta   90.00
_cell.angle_gamma   90.00
#
_symmetry.space_group_name_H-M   'P 1'
#
loop_
_entity.id
_entity.type
_entity.pdbx_description
1 polymer ?
#
loop_
_entity_poly.entity_id
_entity_poly.type
_entity_poly.pdbx_seq_one_letter_code
_entity_poly.pdbx_strand_id
1 'polypeptide(L)'
;MNIRKKYLITLISFFLIAFFIFPTTTFGAEGLVHCGNEGQEPCKFEDFFILIRNVLDYVLGTLTPLLALLWFGFAGYKMMLSQGNPSKFNEGKNMLLYGIIGIIVIFSAPIIIKSFLQLIEADDWVKFFFDD
;
A
#
# COMPACT_ATOMS: atom_id res chain seq x y z
N MET A 1 -3.45 -23.48 28.43
CA MET A 1 -2.87 -22.87 27.21
C MET A 1 -3.35 -21.42 27.13
N ASN A 2 -2.46 -20.44 27.38
CA ASN A 2 -2.86 -19.04 27.63
C ASN A 2 -3.59 -18.40 26.44
N ILE A 3 -4.72 -17.74 26.73
CA ILE A 3 -5.58 -17.02 25.77
C ILE A 3 -4.77 -16.09 24.85
N ARG A 4 -3.70 -15.46 25.38
CA ARG A 4 -2.76 -14.65 24.60
C ARG A 4 -2.04 -15.43 23.48
N LYS A 5 -1.65 -16.69 23.70
CA LYS A 5 -1.03 -17.55 22.67
C LYS A 5 -2.04 -18.01 21.62
N LYS A 6 -3.29 -18.32 22.03
CA LYS A 6 -4.32 -18.80 21.10
C LYS A 6 -4.73 -17.72 20.09
N TYR A 7 -4.88 -16.46 20.54
CA TYR A 7 -5.19 -15.32 19.66
C TYR A 7 -4.01 -14.86 18.79
N LEU A 8 -2.77 -14.97 19.29
CA LEU A 8 -1.57 -14.75 18.49
C LEU A 8 -1.48 -15.74 17.32
N ILE A 9 -1.82 -17.01 17.57
CA ILE A 9 -1.87 -18.06 16.55
C ILE A 9 -3.00 -17.80 15.53
N THR A 10 -4.16 -17.28 15.96
CA THR A 10 -5.25 -16.92 15.04
C THR A 10 -4.91 -15.75 14.13
N LEU A 11 -4.22 -14.71 14.63
CA LEU A 11 -3.74 -13.58 13.82
C LEU A 11 -2.66 -13.98 12.82
N ILE A 12 -1.70 -14.83 13.23
CA ILE A 12 -0.66 -15.36 12.34
C ILE A 12 -1.28 -16.26 11.26
N SER A 13 -2.30 -17.05 11.62
CA SER A 13 -3.05 -17.87 10.67
C SER A 13 -3.82 -17.02 9.65
N PHE A 14 -4.51 -15.96 10.09
CA PHE A 14 -5.19 -15.03 9.19
C PHE A 14 -4.21 -14.29 8.26
N PHE A 15 -3.02 -13.93 8.75
CA PHE A 15 -1.95 -13.33 7.95
C PHE A 15 -1.36 -14.30 6.92
N LEU A 16 -1.12 -15.56 7.30
CA LEU A 16 -0.65 -16.61 6.38
C LEU A 16 -1.71 -16.93 5.32
N ILE A 17 -2.98 -16.96 5.71
CA ILE A 17 -4.11 -17.17 4.79
C ILE A 17 -4.27 -15.97 3.86
N ALA A 18 -4.16 -14.73 4.36
CA ALA A 18 -4.13 -13.54 3.51
C ALA A 18 -2.95 -13.60 2.53
N PHE A 19 -1.74 -13.93 2.98
CA PHE A 19 -0.55 -14.10 2.13
C PHE A 19 -0.72 -15.19 1.04
N PHE A 20 -1.52 -16.23 1.31
CA PHE A 20 -1.83 -17.30 0.35
C PHE A 20 -2.99 -16.97 -0.61
N ILE A 21 -3.93 -16.11 -0.19
CA ILE A 21 -5.08 -15.68 -1.00
C ILE A 21 -4.73 -14.45 -1.84
N PHE A 22 -3.78 -13.62 -1.40
CA PHE A 22 -3.20 -12.60 -2.26
C PHE A 22 -2.63 -13.35 -3.46
N PRO A 23 -3.08 -13.06 -4.69
CA PRO A 23 -2.35 -13.52 -5.85
C PRO A 23 -0.95 -12.95 -5.62
N THR A 24 0.04 -13.84 -5.52
CA THR A 24 1.42 -13.41 -5.75
C THR A 24 1.34 -12.80 -7.12
N THR A 25 1.21 -11.47 -7.18
CA THR A 25 1.49 -10.72 -8.39
C THR A 25 2.95 -11.05 -8.59
N THR A 26 3.17 -12.13 -9.35
CA THR A 26 4.42 -12.40 -10.01
C THR A 26 4.79 -11.05 -10.57
N PHE A 27 5.87 -10.45 -10.08
CA PHE A 27 6.54 -9.40 -10.84
C PHE A 27 6.51 -9.90 -12.27
N GLY A 28 5.76 -9.21 -13.14
CA GLY A 28 5.52 -9.67 -14.49
C GLY A 28 6.86 -10.05 -15.11
N ALA A 29 6.83 -10.85 -16.17
CA ALA A 29 8.02 -11.18 -16.94
C ALA A 29 8.75 -9.96 -17.56
N GLU A 30 8.44 -8.76 -17.09
CA GLU A 30 8.97 -7.44 -17.42
C GLU A 30 9.36 -6.81 -16.06
N GLY A 31 10.66 -6.81 -15.75
CA GLY A 31 11.16 -6.42 -14.43
C GLY A 31 10.86 -4.96 -14.07
N LEU A 32 11.11 -4.57 -12.81
CA LEU A 32 11.03 -3.16 -12.36
C LEU A 32 11.85 -2.19 -13.24
N VAL A 33 12.79 -2.72 -14.02
CA VAL A 33 13.59 -2.02 -15.02
C VAL A 33 13.39 -2.72 -16.38
N HIS A 34 12.96 -1.96 -17.39
CA HIS A 34 12.64 -2.43 -18.75
C HIS A 34 13.79 -2.26 -19.76
N CYS A 35 15.00 -1.92 -19.30
CA CYS A 35 16.15 -1.61 -20.16
C CYS A 35 17.41 -2.36 -19.69
N GLY A 36 18.37 -2.53 -20.60
CA GLY A 36 19.68 -3.11 -20.29
C GLY A 36 19.77 -4.64 -20.21
N ASN A 37 18.71 -5.39 -20.58
CA ASN A 37 18.79 -6.84 -20.75
C ASN A 37 19.26 -7.22 -22.17
N GLU A 38 19.65 -8.49 -22.37
CA GLU A 38 20.07 -9.00 -23.68
C GLU A 38 18.97 -8.77 -24.74
N GLY A 39 19.26 -7.93 -25.74
CA GLY A 39 18.32 -7.59 -26.81
C GLY A 39 17.52 -6.29 -26.61
N GLN A 40 17.75 -5.53 -25.53
CA GLN A 40 17.11 -4.23 -25.29
C GLN A 40 18.08 -3.06 -25.54
N GLU A 41 17.55 -1.88 -25.87
CA GLU A 41 18.35 -0.65 -25.95
C GLU A 41 19.01 -0.33 -24.59
N PRO A 42 20.20 0.30 -24.58
CA PRO A 42 20.83 0.73 -23.33
C PRO A 42 19.95 1.76 -22.60
N CYS A 43 19.89 1.67 -21.27
CA CYS A 43 19.06 2.53 -20.44
C CYS A 43 19.33 4.02 -20.69
N LYS A 44 18.25 4.76 -20.97
CA LYS A 44 18.26 6.22 -21.09
C LYS A 44 17.73 6.84 -19.79
N PHE A 45 17.92 8.15 -19.63
CA PHE A 45 17.40 8.89 -18.46
C PHE A 45 15.86 8.83 -18.35
N GLU A 46 15.15 8.59 -19.45
CA GLU A 46 13.70 8.43 -19.47
C GLU A 46 13.24 7.15 -18.73
N ASP A 47 14.01 6.06 -18.84
CA ASP A 47 13.71 4.78 -18.18
C ASP A 47 13.78 4.88 -16.64
N PHE A 48 14.52 5.85 -16.12
CA PHE A 48 14.57 6.12 -14.69
C PHE A 48 13.21 6.58 -14.15
N PHE A 49 12.48 7.39 -14.93
CA PHE A 49 11.14 7.83 -14.55
C PHE A 49 10.12 6.69 -14.63
N ILE A 50 10.31 5.75 -15.56
CA ILE A 50 9.49 4.52 -15.68
C ILE A 50 9.69 3.62 -14.45
N LEU A 51 10.93 3.44 -13.99
CA LEU A 51 11.24 2.72 -12.75
C LEU A 51 10.47 3.32 -11.57
N ILE A 52 10.54 4.64 -11.40
CA ILE A 52 9.87 5.33 -10.30
C ILE A 52 8.36 5.11 -10.38
N ARG A 53 7.74 5.23 -11.57
CA ARG A 53 6.32 4.94 -11.77
C ARG A 53 6.00 3.51 -11.31
N ASN A 54 6.72 2.51 -11.82
CA ASN A 54 6.49 1.10 -11.50
C ASN A 54 6.63 0.81 -10.00
N VAL A 55 7.60 1.43 -9.34
CA VAL A 55 7.77 1.32 -7.89
C VAL A 55 6.59 1.95 -7.15
N LEU A 56 6.15 3.14 -7.57
CA LEU A 56 5.01 3.82 -6.95
C LEU A 56 3.72 3.02 -7.13
N ASP A 57 3.44 2.52 -8.34
CA ASP A 57 2.27 1.70 -8.63
C ASP A 57 2.28 0.39 -7.85
N TYR A 58 3.45 -0.24 -7.69
CA TYR A 58 3.59 -1.43 -6.86
C TYR A 58 3.38 -1.15 -5.37
N VAL A 59 3.96 -0.06 -4.86
CA VAL A 59 3.82 0.35 -3.45
C VAL A 59 2.37 0.73 -3.14
N LEU A 60 1.72 1.47 -4.04
CA LEU A 60 0.33 1.91 -3.87
C LEU A 60 -0.67 0.77 -4.10
N GLY A 61 -0.46 -0.06 -5.13
CA GLY A 61 -1.37 -1.13 -5.52
C GLY A 61 -1.27 -2.39 -4.66
N THR A 62 -0.07 -2.77 -4.21
CA THR A 62 0.16 -4.05 -3.51
C THR A 62 0.56 -3.84 -2.05
N LEU A 63 1.52 -2.95 -1.79
CA LEU A 63 2.14 -2.83 -0.47
C LEU A 63 1.25 -2.05 0.52
N THR A 64 0.57 -1.02 0.03
CA THR A 64 -0.36 -0.19 0.82
C THR A 64 -1.54 -0.97 1.40
N PRO A 65 -2.34 -1.73 0.62
CA PRO A 65 -3.47 -2.47 1.18
C PRO A 65 -3.02 -3.52 2.21
N LEU A 66 -1.85 -4.13 2.02
CA LEU A 66 -1.27 -5.08 2.97
C LEU A 66 -0.91 -4.41 4.30
N LEU A 67 -0.21 -3.27 4.26
CA LEU A 67 0.13 -2.50 5.46
C LEU A 67 -1.10 -1.93 6.17
N ALA A 68 -2.08 -1.44 5.40
CA ALA A 68 -3.34 -0.94 5.93
C ALA A 68 -4.04 -2.03 6.77
N LEU A 69 -4.17 -3.25 6.21
CA LEU A 69 -4.80 -4.37 6.92
C LEU A 69 -4.12 -4.67 8.27
N LEU A 70 -2.78 -4.67 8.30
CA LEU A 70 -2.02 -4.86 9.54
C LEU A 70 -2.27 -3.74 10.56
N TRP A 71 -2.28 -2.49 10.10
CA TRP A 71 -2.52 -1.33 10.96
C TRP A 71 -3.92 -1.36 11.58
N PHE A 72 -4.95 -1.65 10.78
CA PHE A 72 -6.33 -1.76 11.29
C PHE A 72 -6.50 -2.93 12.26
N GLY A 73 -5.87 -4.07 11.96
CA GLY A 73 -5.84 -5.22 12.88
C GLY A 73 -5.19 -4.87 14.23
N PHE A 74 -4.06 -4.17 14.20
CA PHE A 74 -3.36 -3.73 15.42
C PHE A 74 -4.14 -2.68 16.21
N ALA A 75 -4.77 -1.73 15.53
CA ALA A 75 -5.59 -0.71 16.15
C ALA A 75 -6.83 -1.32 16.85
N GLY A 76 -7.51 -2.27 16.18
CA GLY A 76 -8.61 -3.04 16.78
C GLY A 76 -8.15 -3.88 17.98
N TYR A 77 -6.99 -4.53 17.89
CA TYR A 77 -6.38 -5.26 18.99
C TYR A 77 -6.15 -4.38 20.23
N LYS A 78 -5.63 -3.16 20.03
CA LYS A 78 -5.37 -2.22 21.12
C LYS A 78 -6.64 -1.78 21.84
N MET A 79 -7.75 -1.60 21.11
CA MET A 79 -9.05 -1.28 21.71
C MET A 79 -9.61 -2.43 22.55
N MET A 80 -9.48 -3.68 22.09
CA MET A 80 -9.96 -4.86 22.83
C MET A 80 -9.16 -5.11 24.12
N LEU A 81 -7.87 -4.77 24.14
CA LEU A 81 -7.01 -4.92 25.31
C LEU A 81 -7.18 -3.84 26.38
N SER A 82 -8.07 -2.88 26.17
CA SER A 82 -8.21 -1.73 27.06
C SER A 82 -8.70 -2.11 28.47
N GLN A 83 -9.28 -3.31 28.66
CA GLN A 83 -9.71 -3.85 29.97
C GLN A 83 -10.52 -2.85 30.83
N GLY A 84 -11.30 -1.97 30.20
CA GLY A 84 -12.09 -0.94 30.90
C GLY A 84 -11.34 0.36 31.21
N ASN A 85 -10.06 0.49 30.87
CA ASN A 85 -9.35 1.77 30.96
C ASN A 85 -9.75 2.68 29.77
N PRO A 86 -10.33 3.86 30.01
CA PRO A 86 -10.78 4.75 28.93
C PRO A 86 -9.63 5.35 28.12
N SER A 87 -8.44 5.52 28.70
CA SER A 87 -7.28 6.11 28.04
C SER A 87 -6.78 5.22 26.89
N LYS A 88 -6.61 3.92 27.14
CA LYS A 88 -6.15 2.96 26.12
C LYS A 88 -7.18 2.72 25.01
N PHE A 89 -8.46 2.90 25.31
CA PHE A 89 -9.54 2.76 24.34
C PHE A 89 -9.55 3.95 23.39
N ASN A 90 -9.39 5.16 23.94
CA ASN A 90 -9.30 6.38 23.14
C ASN A 90 -8.05 6.38 22.25
N GLU A 91 -6.95 5.80 22.74
CA GLU A 91 -5.73 5.65 21.94
C GLU A 91 -5.94 4.72 20.73
N GLY A 92 -6.59 3.56 20.92
CA GLY A 92 -6.93 2.67 19.81
C GLY A 92 -7.94 3.29 18.82
N LYS A 93 -8.92 4.04 19.32
CA LYS A 93 -9.87 4.80 18.49
C LYS A 93 -9.16 5.84 17.62
N ASN A 94 -8.21 6.57 18.20
CA ASN A 94 -7.41 7.55 17.45
C ASN A 94 -6.55 6.85 16.38
N MET A 95 -5.96 5.70 16.70
CA MET A 95 -5.20 4.91 15.71
C MET A 95 -6.07 4.45 14.52
N LEU A 96 -7.33 4.07 14.76
CA LEU A 96 -8.27 3.77 13.69
C LEU A 96 -8.60 5.01 12.85
N LEU A 97 -8.90 6.14 13.50
CA LEU A 97 -9.20 7.40 12.80
C LEU A 97 -8.04 7.86 11.91
N TYR A 98 -6.81 7.81 12.43
CA TYR A 98 -5.63 8.13 11.63
C TYR A 98 -5.43 7.16 10.46
N GLY A 99 -5.70 5.87 10.66
CA GLY A 99 -5.67 4.89 9.57
C GLY A 99 -6.69 5.21 8.46
N ILE A 100 -7.92 5.58 8.83
CA ILE A 100 -8.97 5.96 7.86
C ILE A 100 -8.56 7.20 7.08
N ILE A 101 -8.03 8.22 7.76
CA ILE A 101 -7.52 9.43 7.11
C ILE A 101 -6.40 9.08 6.14
N GLY A 102 -5.47 8.20 6.53
CA GLY A 102 -4.39 7.74 5.67
C GLY A 102 -4.88 7.08 4.38
N ILE A 103 -5.87 6.18 4.48
CA ILE A 103 -6.52 5.58 3.29
C ILE A 103 -7.09 6.67 2.39
N ILE A 104 -7.89 7.59 2.94
CA ILE A 104 -8.54 8.65 2.17
C ILE A 104 -7.49 9.48 1.41
N VAL A 105 -6.38 9.83 2.07
CA VAL A 105 -5.29 10.59 1.44
C VAL A 105 -4.65 9.80 0.30
N ILE A 106 -4.36 8.52 0.49
CA ILE A 106 -3.72 7.69 -0.54
C ILE A 106 -4.62 7.54 -1.77
N PHE A 107 -5.91 7.26 -1.57
CA PHE A 107 -6.85 7.12 -2.68
C PHE A 107 -7.18 8.46 -3.37
N SER A 108 -7.11 9.58 -2.66
CA SER A 108 -7.36 10.91 -3.23
C SER A 108 -6.14 11.53 -3.92
N ALA A 109 -4.91 11.13 -3.57
CA ALA A 109 -3.70 11.70 -4.11
C ALA A 109 -3.61 11.62 -5.66
N PRO A 110 -3.87 10.47 -6.32
CA PRO A 110 -3.86 10.40 -7.79
C PRO A 110 -4.88 11.34 -8.43
N ILE A 111 -6.06 11.50 -7.82
CA ILE A 111 -7.12 12.37 -8.33
C ILE A 111 -6.65 13.83 -8.29
N ILE A 112 -6.10 14.26 -7.16
CA ILE A 112 -5.61 15.64 -6.97
C ILE A 112 -4.46 15.94 -7.92
N ILE A 113 -3.49 15.02 -8.05
CA ILE A 113 -2.33 15.21 -8.93
C ILE A 113 -2.78 15.27 -10.39
N LYS A 114 -3.66 14.35 -10.84
CA LYS A 114 -4.23 14.39 -12.21
C LYS A 114 -4.92 15.72 -12.48
N SER A 115 -5.78 16.18 -11.57
CA SER A 115 -6.46 17.47 -11.73
C SER A 115 -5.49 18.64 -11.80
N PHE A 116 -4.45 18.67 -10.96
CA PHE A 116 -3.47 19.75 -10.99
C PHE A 116 -2.62 19.76 -12.27
N LEU A 117 -2.18 18.59 -12.75
CA LEU A 117 -1.42 18.46 -13.99
C LEU A 117 -2.26 18.83 -15.22
N GLN A 118 -3.55 18.50 -15.23
CA GLN A 118 -4.48 18.91 -16.28
C GLN A 118 -4.70 20.42 -16.29
N LEU A 119 -4.72 21.08 -15.13
CA LEU A 119 -4.89 22.54 -15.03
C LEU A 119 -3.72 23.31 -15.64
N ILE A 120 -2.52 22.76 -15.60
CA ILE A 120 -1.32 23.38 -16.20
C ILE A 120 -1.07 22.89 -17.63
N GLU A 121 -2.03 22.20 -18.24
CA GLU A 121 -1.94 21.63 -19.60
C GLU A 121 -0.73 20.69 -19.78
N ALA A 122 -0.31 19.99 -18.72
CA ALA A 122 0.76 18.99 -18.75
C ALA A 122 0.17 17.60 -19.04
N ASP A 123 -0.55 17.44 -20.15
CA ASP A 123 -1.28 16.21 -20.48
C ASP A 123 -0.33 15.03 -20.78
N ASP A 124 0.86 15.30 -21.31
CA ASP A 124 1.90 14.29 -21.52
C ASP A 124 2.32 13.61 -20.20
N TRP A 125 2.48 14.38 -19.12
CA TRP A 125 2.83 13.86 -17.80
C TRP A 125 1.69 13.07 -17.16
N VAL A 126 0.44 13.48 -17.42
CA VAL A 126 -0.74 12.74 -16.94
C VAL A 126 -0.78 11.37 -17.59
N LYS A 127 -0.63 11.30 -18.91
CA LYS A 127 -0.60 10.03 -19.65
C LYS A 127 0.59 9.17 -19.20
N PHE A 128 1.76 9.77 -19.02
CA PHE A 128 2.97 9.04 -18.60
C PHE A 128 2.83 8.39 -17.22
N PHE A 129 2.27 9.07 -16.22
CA PHE A 129 2.18 8.55 -14.85
C PHE A 129 0.90 7.79 -14.54
N PHE A 130 -0.19 8.02 -15.27
CA PHE A 130 -1.52 7.60 -14.84
C PHE A 130 -2.39 6.93 -15.90
N ASP A 131 -1.94 6.85 -17.16
CA ASP A 131 -2.53 5.95 -18.15
C ASP A 131 -1.67 4.68 -18.22
N ASP A 132 -2.32 3.54 -18.01
CA ASP A 132 -1.77 2.19 -18.21
C ASP A 132 -1.75 1.82 -19.69
#